data_AF-A0A7S0XYR0-F1
#
_entry.id   AF-A0A7S0XYR0-F1
#
_cell.length_a   1.000
_cell.length_b   1.000
_cell.length_c   1.000
_cell.angle_alpha   90.00
_cell.angle_beta   90.00
_cell.angle_gamma   90.00
#
_symmetry.space_group_name_H-M   'P 1'
#
loop_
_entity.id
_entity.type
_entity.pdbx_description
1 polymer ?
#
loop_
_entity_poly.entity_id
_entity_poly.type
_entity_poly.pdbx_seq_one_letter_code
_entity_poly.pdbx_strand_id
1 'polypeptide(L)'
;GGLASGALRKSDVVRELQERASVQWLRHWRLGGGMRRVTRSRNTAHLSAAWRAFVGSQKPQPSDPAKKPPQGGEGPAGAQGSHSSPMGWETAGLEKAVASFLQREGLEQRVWRITTLLRVIHQAAGEQPPPPEPRQGQEEGEAHPLLLLPEELINDKIANKFRQQLADPVAVTTGAMPGWCHEVATKFPVVLPLDVRYLFFTLTAFGLDRSVASFQTQHDRSPSRVRQRLNARTREEDVGGSLGHLRQEKAAVRRGEGLLESATEVMKATAGRKAQLEVTFEGEEGHGSGVTNEFYSLVSEALQGKDVGMWLCDDVVGSDSSSAKKDGKKAAGAAR
;
A
#
# COMPACT_ATOMS: atom_id res chain seq x y z
N GLY A 1 -5.13 12.37 26.33
CA GLY A 1 -4.21 13.00 25.37
C GLY A 1 -4.90 14.08 24.55
N GLY A 2 -5.22 15.23 25.15
CA GLY A 2 -5.99 16.30 24.48
C GLY A 2 -5.16 17.37 23.76
N LEU A 3 -3.82 17.32 23.78
CA LEU A 3 -2.96 18.33 23.16
C LEU A 3 -2.53 18.02 21.72
N ALA A 4 -2.87 16.82 21.20
CA ALA A 4 -2.57 16.43 19.81
C ALA A 4 -3.79 16.54 18.87
N SER A 5 -4.98 16.78 19.42
CA SER A 5 -6.18 17.18 18.68
C SER A 5 -6.28 18.70 18.80
N GLY A 6 -6.35 19.44 17.69
CA GLY A 6 -6.23 20.90 17.61
C GLY A 6 -7.35 21.73 18.25
N ALA A 7 -7.88 21.32 19.41
CA ALA A 7 -8.97 21.99 20.10
C ALA A 7 -8.53 23.03 21.15
N LEU A 8 -7.27 23.02 21.63
CA LEU A 8 -6.82 23.92 22.70
C LEU A 8 -5.56 24.70 22.27
N ARG A 9 -5.62 26.04 22.31
CA ARG A 9 -4.47 26.89 21.96
C ARG A 9 -3.44 26.82 23.09
N LYS A 10 -2.14 26.96 22.76
CA LYS A 10 -1.05 26.96 23.76
C LYS A 10 -1.30 27.98 24.88
N SER A 11 -1.91 29.11 24.55
CA SER A 11 -2.31 30.16 25.50
C SER A 11 -3.31 29.66 26.55
N ASP A 12 -4.28 28.86 26.15
CA ASP A 12 -5.36 28.42 27.04
C ASP A 12 -4.82 27.43 28.07
N VAL A 13 -3.92 26.55 27.65
CA VAL A 13 -3.23 25.60 28.55
C VAL A 13 -2.34 26.31 29.55
N VAL A 14 -1.61 27.35 29.13
CA VAL A 14 -0.78 28.14 30.04
C VAL A 14 -1.63 28.91 31.05
N ARG A 15 -2.74 29.52 30.61
CA ARG A 15 -3.69 30.23 31.50
C ARG A 15 -4.24 29.29 32.57
N GLU A 16 -4.78 28.15 32.16
CA GLU A 16 -5.41 27.19 33.06
C GLU A 16 -4.42 26.62 34.08
N LEU A 17 -3.17 26.37 33.67
CA LEU A 17 -2.10 25.95 34.58
C LEU A 17 -1.71 27.06 35.56
N GLN A 18 -1.62 28.31 35.10
CA GLN A 18 -1.27 29.44 35.96
C GLN A 18 -2.37 29.78 36.98
N GLU A 19 -3.64 29.55 36.64
CA GLU A 19 -4.78 29.79 37.53
C GLU A 19 -4.95 28.70 38.60
N ARG A 20 -4.67 27.43 38.25
CA ARG A 20 -4.99 26.29 39.12
C ARG A 20 -3.79 25.62 39.79
N ALA A 21 -2.57 25.81 39.29
CA ALA A 21 -1.39 25.18 39.87
C ALA A 21 -0.76 26.04 40.97
N SER A 22 -0.16 25.38 41.96
CA SER A 22 0.56 26.08 43.02
C SER A 22 1.80 26.79 42.47
N VAL A 23 2.20 27.88 43.13
CA VAL A 23 3.38 28.69 42.73
C VAL A 23 4.66 27.83 42.69
N GLN A 24 4.79 26.86 43.60
CA GLN A 24 5.92 25.92 43.62
C GLN A 24 5.91 24.98 42.41
N TRP A 25 4.73 24.52 41.99
CA TRP A 25 4.57 23.66 40.81
C TRP A 25 4.88 24.43 39.51
N LEU A 26 4.40 25.68 39.39
CA LEU A 26 4.71 26.55 38.26
C LEU A 26 6.20 26.88 38.16
N ARG A 27 6.90 26.99 39.30
CA ARG A 27 8.34 27.20 39.35
C ARG A 27 9.11 25.96 38.87
N HIS A 28 8.71 24.78 39.30
CA HIS A 28 9.30 23.51 38.86
C HIS A 28 9.20 23.33 37.34
N TRP A 29 8.03 23.62 36.78
CA TRP A 29 7.78 23.53 35.33
C TRP A 29 8.22 24.77 34.54
N ARG A 30 8.82 25.79 35.17
CA ARG A 30 9.21 27.06 34.50
C ARG A 30 8.06 27.70 33.71
N LEU A 31 6.85 27.59 34.23
CA LEU A 31 5.62 28.19 33.71
C LEU A 31 5.20 29.45 34.48
N GLY A 32 6.03 29.91 35.42
CA GLY A 32 5.84 31.19 36.11
C GLY A 32 6.17 32.39 35.22
N GLY A 33 5.50 33.53 35.48
CA GLY A 33 5.71 34.80 34.79
C GLY A 33 4.70 35.08 33.67
N GLY A 34 4.97 36.11 32.86
CA GLY A 34 4.02 36.61 31.87
C GLY A 34 3.61 35.57 30.81
N MET A 35 2.31 35.29 30.71
CA MET A 35 1.71 34.29 29.82
C MET A 35 2.20 34.36 28.36
N ARG A 36 2.34 35.57 27.79
CA ARG A 36 2.85 35.76 26.42
C ARG A 36 4.30 35.29 26.26
N ARG A 37 5.14 35.50 27.28
CA ARG A 37 6.55 35.04 27.28
C ARG A 37 6.62 33.52 27.37
N VAL A 38 5.84 32.91 28.25
CA VAL A 38 5.80 31.46 28.44
C VAL A 38 5.29 30.74 27.18
N THR A 39 4.22 31.27 26.57
CA THR A 39 3.63 30.70 25.34
C THR A 39 4.59 30.76 24.14
N ARG A 40 5.45 31.79 24.07
CA ARG A 40 6.45 31.95 23.01
C ARG A 40 7.71 31.12 23.25
N SER A 41 8.10 30.94 24.52
CA SER A 41 9.34 30.25 24.90
C SER A 41 9.20 28.73 25.03
N ARG A 42 7.99 28.21 25.33
CA ARG A 42 7.78 26.78 25.58
C ARG A 42 7.17 26.06 24.38
N ASN A 43 7.77 24.93 24.02
CA ASN A 43 7.27 24.09 22.94
C ASN A 43 6.02 23.30 23.40
N THR A 44 5.28 22.77 22.42
CA THR A 44 4.00 22.05 22.64
C THR A 44 4.20 20.77 23.45
N ALA A 45 5.33 20.08 23.25
CA ALA A 45 5.68 18.87 23.99
C ALA A 45 5.83 19.14 25.50
N HIS A 46 6.55 20.19 25.87
CA HIS A 46 6.75 20.60 27.26
C HIS A 46 5.44 20.99 27.94
N LEU A 47 4.59 21.80 27.28
CA LEU A 47 3.26 22.16 27.80
C LEU A 47 2.36 20.94 27.96
N SER A 48 2.45 19.98 27.04
CA SER A 48 1.66 18.75 27.12
C SER A 48 2.12 17.80 28.24
N ALA A 49 3.41 17.76 28.53
CA ALA A 49 3.96 17.00 29.66
C ALA A 49 3.55 17.63 30.99
N ALA A 50 3.65 18.97 31.09
CA ALA A 50 3.21 19.72 32.27
C ALA A 50 1.72 19.51 32.56
N TRP A 51 0.87 19.62 31.53
CA TRP A 51 -0.57 19.41 31.65
C TRP A 51 -0.92 17.98 32.12
N ARG A 52 -0.24 16.96 31.59
CA ARG A 52 -0.45 15.57 32.02
C ARG A 52 -0.04 15.36 33.48
N ALA A 53 1.08 15.93 33.91
CA ALA A 53 1.52 15.88 35.30
C ALA A 53 0.53 16.59 36.23
N PHE A 54 0.00 17.74 35.82
CA PHE A 54 -0.99 18.51 36.58
C PHE A 54 -2.29 17.73 36.79
N VAL A 55 -2.83 17.11 35.73
CA VAL A 55 -4.05 16.28 35.81
C VAL A 55 -3.82 15.01 36.62
N GLY A 56 -2.62 14.42 36.55
CA GLY A 56 -2.24 13.27 37.37
C GLY A 56 -2.22 13.59 38.87
N SER A 57 -1.84 14.80 39.26
CA SER A 57 -1.82 15.27 40.65
C SER A 57 -3.19 15.63 41.23
N GLN A 58 -4.27 15.66 40.44
CA GLN A 58 -5.62 16.02 40.88
C GLN A 58 -6.50 14.81 41.29
N LYS A 59 -6.01 13.57 41.21
CA LYS A 59 -6.74 12.42 41.76
C LYS A 59 -6.74 12.50 43.30
N PRO A 60 -7.91 12.41 43.97
CA PRO A 60 -7.97 12.39 45.42
C PRO A 60 -7.37 11.08 45.96
N GLN A 61 -6.41 11.18 46.86
CA GLN A 61 -5.96 10.05 47.67
C GLN A 61 -6.95 9.80 48.83
N PRO A 62 -7.35 8.54 49.10
CA PRO A 62 -7.88 8.16 50.40
C PRO A 62 -6.72 7.86 51.38
N SER A 63 -6.94 8.27 52.63
CA SER A 63 -6.05 8.20 53.80
C SER A 63 -5.93 6.80 54.45
N ASP A 64 -4.68 6.34 54.65
CA ASP A 64 -4.00 5.63 55.79
C ASP A 64 -4.69 4.50 56.63
N PRO A 65 -3.97 3.64 57.42
CA PRO A 65 -2.51 3.55 57.69
C PRO A 65 -1.87 2.11 57.70
N ALA A 66 -0.53 2.08 57.80
CA ALA A 66 0.33 1.07 58.46
C ALA A 66 0.37 -0.41 57.99
N LYS A 67 1.48 -0.82 57.34
CA LYS A 67 2.42 -1.88 57.80
C LYS A 67 3.55 -2.13 56.77
N LYS A 68 4.80 -2.06 57.24
CA LYS A 68 5.99 -2.77 56.72
C LYS A 68 6.15 -4.08 57.54
N PRO A 69 7.02 -5.07 57.23
CA PRO A 69 7.94 -5.31 56.08
C PRO A 69 7.82 -6.81 55.61
N PRO A 70 8.83 -7.54 55.04
CA PRO A 70 10.13 -7.19 54.43
C PRO A 70 10.40 -7.82 53.04
N GLN A 71 11.55 -7.42 52.47
CA GLN A 71 12.26 -8.00 51.32
C GLN A 71 12.95 -9.35 51.66
N GLY A 72 13.24 -10.13 50.59
CA GLY A 72 14.16 -11.27 50.54
C GLY A 72 13.41 -12.57 50.20
N GLY A 73 13.80 -13.44 49.27
CA GLY A 73 14.94 -13.57 48.37
C GLY A 73 14.78 -14.91 47.61
N GLU A 74 15.53 -15.06 46.51
CA GLU A 74 15.96 -16.33 45.89
C GLU A 74 14.92 -17.21 45.13
N GLY A 75 15.29 -17.63 43.91
CA GLY A 75 14.58 -18.61 43.06
C GLY A 75 14.86 -20.07 43.47
N PRO A 76 14.78 -21.11 42.59
CA PRO A 76 14.51 -21.15 41.15
C PRO A 76 13.53 -22.27 40.70
N ALA A 77 13.52 -22.56 39.39
CA ALA A 77 13.16 -23.82 38.73
C ALA A 77 11.76 -23.99 38.07
N GLY A 78 11.78 -23.92 36.73
CA GLY A 78 11.40 -25.05 35.88
C GLY A 78 9.92 -25.39 35.70
N ALA A 79 9.30 -24.84 34.66
CA ALA A 79 8.25 -25.55 33.94
C ALA A 79 8.27 -25.14 32.45
N GLN A 80 8.50 -26.15 31.61
CA GLN A 80 8.39 -26.09 30.16
C GLN A 80 6.94 -25.80 29.76
N GLY A 81 6.74 -24.98 28.71
CA GLY A 81 5.42 -24.71 28.17
C GLY A 81 5.50 -23.89 26.88
N SER A 82 5.51 -24.63 25.75
CA SER A 82 4.96 -24.27 24.43
C SER A 82 5.07 -22.83 23.92
N HIS A 83 5.75 -22.68 22.80
CA HIS A 83 5.62 -21.56 21.87
C HIS A 83 4.15 -21.20 21.60
N SER A 84 3.71 -20.05 22.09
CA SER A 84 2.53 -19.35 21.58
C SER A 84 2.95 -17.95 21.13
N SER A 85 2.69 -17.65 19.86
CA SER A 85 2.94 -16.39 19.18
C SER A 85 2.69 -15.15 20.06
N PRO A 86 3.62 -14.18 20.14
CA PRO A 86 3.29 -12.88 20.67
C PRO A 86 2.61 -12.05 19.57
N MET A 87 1.50 -11.40 19.94
CA MET A 87 0.79 -10.31 19.23
C MET A 87 -0.65 -10.64 18.82
N GLY A 88 -1.53 -10.79 19.80
CA GLY A 88 -2.86 -10.19 19.71
C GLY A 88 -2.79 -8.84 20.43
N TRP A 89 -2.71 -7.73 19.70
CA TRP A 89 -3.05 -6.45 20.31
C TRP A 89 -4.56 -6.49 20.58
N GLU A 90 -4.98 -6.33 21.83
CA GLU A 90 -6.40 -6.37 22.20
C GLU A 90 -7.17 -5.25 21.48
N THR A 91 -7.81 -5.59 20.36
CA THR A 91 -8.62 -4.64 19.57
C THR A 91 -9.90 -4.25 20.29
N ALA A 92 -10.37 -5.09 21.23
CA ALA A 92 -11.64 -4.93 21.94
C ALA A 92 -11.77 -3.57 22.66
N GLY A 93 -10.67 -3.06 23.23
CA GLY A 93 -10.66 -1.74 23.86
C GLY A 93 -10.78 -0.60 22.85
N LEU A 94 -10.17 -0.75 21.69
CA LEU A 94 -10.24 0.23 20.61
C LEU A 94 -11.60 0.21 19.92
N GLU A 95 -12.17 -0.96 19.65
CA GLU A 95 -13.50 -1.13 19.08
C GLU A 95 -14.57 -0.49 19.96
N LYS A 96 -14.51 -0.72 21.28
CA LYS A 96 -15.41 -0.09 22.24
C LYS A 96 -15.21 1.43 22.29
N ALA A 97 -13.97 1.91 22.20
CA ALA A 97 -13.67 3.34 22.13
C ALA A 97 -14.19 3.99 20.83
N VAL A 98 -14.03 3.32 19.69
CA VAL A 98 -14.54 3.77 18.39
C VAL A 98 -16.07 3.78 18.38
N ALA A 99 -16.72 2.72 18.87
CA ALA A 99 -18.17 2.68 19.02
C ALA A 99 -18.67 3.82 19.92
N SER A 100 -18.04 4.01 21.09
CA SER A 100 -18.39 5.12 21.99
C SER A 100 -18.18 6.50 21.35
N PHE A 101 -17.15 6.67 20.52
CA PHE A 101 -16.89 7.89 19.78
C PHE A 101 -17.95 8.12 18.70
N LEU A 102 -18.25 7.10 17.89
CA LEU A 102 -19.28 7.18 16.85
C LEU A 102 -20.65 7.50 17.45
N GLN A 103 -20.97 6.92 18.61
CA GLN A 103 -22.21 7.19 19.32
C GLN A 103 -22.24 8.61 19.89
N ARG A 104 -21.14 9.06 20.52
CA ARG A 104 -21.03 10.42 21.09
C ARG A 104 -21.13 11.51 20.04
N GLU A 105 -20.52 11.31 18.87
CA GLU A 105 -20.54 12.26 17.77
C GLU A 105 -21.77 12.08 16.84
N GLY A 106 -22.67 11.12 17.14
CA GLY A 106 -23.87 10.85 16.33
C GLY A 106 -23.57 10.34 14.91
N LEU A 107 -22.42 9.71 14.70
CA LEU A 107 -21.91 9.28 13.40
C LEU A 107 -22.28 7.84 13.03
N GLU A 108 -22.78 7.02 13.96
CA GLU A 108 -23.10 5.61 13.71
C GLU A 108 -24.02 5.40 12.51
N GLN A 109 -25.12 6.17 12.44
CA GLN A 109 -26.07 6.08 11.32
C GLN A 109 -25.43 6.50 10.00
N ARG A 110 -24.52 7.48 10.01
CA ARG A 110 -23.82 7.93 8.80
C ARG A 110 -22.83 6.88 8.32
N VAL A 111 -22.04 6.31 9.24
CA VAL A 111 -21.08 5.25 8.94
C VAL A 111 -21.80 3.99 8.45
N TRP A 112 -22.91 3.62 9.10
CA TRP A 112 -23.73 2.49 8.67
C TRP A 112 -24.33 2.72 7.28
N ARG A 113 -24.86 3.93 6.99
CA ARG A 113 -25.37 4.29 5.67
C ARG A 113 -24.28 4.24 4.60
N ILE A 114 -23.10 4.79 4.87
CA ILE A 114 -21.98 4.80 3.92
C ILE A 114 -21.50 3.37 3.66
N THR A 115 -21.29 2.56 4.68
CA THR A 115 -20.85 1.16 4.52
C THR A 115 -21.89 0.28 3.85
N THR A 116 -23.19 0.53 4.10
CA THR A 116 -24.29 -0.14 3.41
C THR A 116 -24.36 0.29 1.94
N LEU A 117 -24.24 1.58 1.64
CA LEU A 117 -24.21 2.10 0.28
C LEU A 117 -23.03 1.54 -0.51
N LEU A 118 -21.83 1.55 0.08
CA LEU A 118 -20.64 0.94 -0.51
C LEU A 118 -20.81 -0.56 -0.76
N ARG A 119 -21.46 -1.29 0.16
CA ARG A 119 -21.76 -2.72 -0.01
C ARG A 119 -22.73 -2.97 -1.16
N VAL A 120 -23.81 -2.19 -1.25
CA VAL A 120 -24.79 -2.29 -2.35
C VAL A 120 -24.13 -1.96 -3.68
N ILE A 121 -23.32 -0.91 -3.75
CA ILE A 121 -22.57 -0.54 -4.96
C ILE A 121 -21.59 -1.66 -5.35
N HIS A 122 -20.86 -2.22 -4.39
CA HIS A 122 -19.95 -3.34 -4.66
C HIS A 122 -20.68 -4.59 -5.15
N GLN A 123 -21.83 -4.94 -4.55
CA GLN A 123 -22.65 -6.06 -4.99
C GLN A 123 -23.19 -5.82 -6.40
N ALA A 124 -23.72 -4.63 -6.68
CA ALA A 124 -24.19 -4.25 -8.01
C ALA A 124 -23.06 -4.24 -9.06
N ALA A 125 -21.82 -3.95 -8.66
CA ALA A 125 -20.65 -4.00 -9.54
C ALA A 125 -20.07 -5.42 -9.71
N GLY A 126 -20.28 -6.32 -8.75
CA GLY A 126 -19.73 -7.69 -8.75
C GLY A 126 -20.69 -8.77 -9.25
N GLU A 127 -22.01 -8.53 -9.19
CA GLU A 127 -23.03 -9.43 -9.73
C GLU A 127 -23.30 -9.11 -11.21
N GLN A 128 -22.40 -9.57 -12.09
CA GLN A 128 -22.83 -9.94 -13.43
C GLN A 128 -22.48 -11.41 -13.71
N PRO A 129 -23.47 -12.26 -14.06
CA PRO A 129 -23.18 -13.49 -14.79
C PRO A 129 -22.55 -13.13 -16.15
N PRO A 130 -21.72 -14.01 -16.74
CA PRO A 130 -21.14 -13.76 -18.06
C PRO A 130 -22.24 -13.41 -19.07
N PRO A 131 -22.00 -12.46 -19.99
CA PRO A 131 -23.01 -12.06 -20.96
C PRO A 131 -23.47 -13.31 -21.74
N PRO A 132 -24.79 -13.51 -21.93
CA PRO A 132 -25.27 -14.53 -22.85
C PRO A 132 -24.78 -14.17 -24.26
N GLU A 133 -24.34 -15.18 -25.01
CA GLU A 133 -23.85 -15.04 -26.39
C GLU A 133 -24.72 -14.08 -27.22
N PRO A 134 -24.12 -13.25 -28.09
CA PRO A 134 -24.86 -12.26 -28.85
C PRO A 134 -25.82 -12.96 -29.82
N ARG A 135 -27.11 -12.95 -29.49
CA ARG A 135 -28.16 -13.23 -30.46
C ARG A 135 -28.24 -12.03 -31.40
N GLN A 136 -28.00 -12.30 -32.67
CA GLN A 136 -28.05 -11.34 -33.77
C GLN A 136 -29.29 -10.44 -33.67
N GLY A 137 -29.08 -9.12 -33.65
CA GLY A 137 -30.11 -8.13 -33.98
C GLY A 137 -30.85 -7.44 -32.85
N GLN A 138 -30.26 -7.28 -31.66
CA GLN A 138 -30.79 -6.31 -30.67
C GLN A 138 -29.83 -5.15 -30.47
N GLU A 139 -30.41 -3.97 -30.59
CA GLU A 139 -29.83 -2.63 -30.54
C GLU A 139 -28.94 -2.43 -29.31
N GLU A 140 -27.94 -1.56 -29.51
CA GLU A 140 -26.97 -1.04 -28.56
C GLU A 140 -27.52 -0.98 -27.11
N GLY A 141 -27.20 -2.02 -26.34
CA GLY A 141 -27.47 -2.05 -24.91
C GLY A 141 -26.60 -1.00 -24.23
N GLU A 142 -27.23 0.11 -23.85
CA GLU A 142 -26.69 1.19 -23.03
C GLU A 142 -25.63 0.68 -22.06
N ALA A 143 -24.39 1.13 -22.20
CA ALA A 143 -23.37 0.94 -21.19
C ALA A 143 -23.95 1.40 -19.85
N HIS A 144 -24.19 0.46 -18.94
CA HIS A 144 -24.88 0.74 -17.69
C HIS A 144 -24.21 1.91 -16.94
N PRO A 145 -24.99 2.86 -16.35
CA PRO A 145 -24.48 4.10 -15.76
C PRO A 145 -23.37 3.91 -14.72
N LEU A 146 -23.27 2.75 -14.08
CA LEU A 146 -22.27 2.46 -13.05
C LEU A 146 -20.85 2.22 -13.58
N LEU A 147 -20.71 1.84 -14.86
CA LEU A 147 -19.39 1.80 -15.54
C LEU A 147 -18.90 3.19 -15.94
N LEU A 148 -19.78 4.20 -15.90
CA LEU A 148 -19.49 5.61 -16.20
C LEU A 148 -19.23 6.46 -14.94
N LEU A 149 -19.49 5.91 -13.74
CA LEU A 149 -19.30 6.58 -12.45
C LEU A 149 -18.01 6.24 -11.65
N PRO A 150 -16.93 5.63 -12.20
CA PRO A 150 -15.74 5.34 -11.38
C PRO A 150 -15.17 6.57 -10.68
N GLU A 151 -15.22 7.75 -11.30
CA GLU A 151 -14.65 8.97 -10.74
C GLU A 151 -15.49 9.58 -9.62
N GLU A 152 -16.82 9.51 -9.70
CA GLU A 152 -17.72 10.08 -8.69
C GLU A 152 -17.69 9.30 -7.36
N LEU A 153 -17.26 8.04 -7.42
CA LEU A 153 -17.14 7.16 -6.27
C LEU A 153 -15.76 7.24 -5.59
N ILE A 154 -14.79 7.94 -6.19
CA ILE A 154 -13.47 8.16 -5.60
C ILE A 154 -13.60 9.04 -4.36
N ASN A 155 -13.03 8.57 -3.25
CA ASN A 155 -12.98 9.35 -2.02
C ASN A 155 -11.55 9.81 -1.74
N ASP A 156 -11.24 11.06 -2.07
CA ASP A 156 -9.90 11.64 -1.86
C ASP A 156 -9.45 11.61 -0.40
N LYS A 157 -10.37 11.71 0.56
CA LYS A 157 -10.00 11.68 1.98
C LYS A 157 -9.52 10.28 2.38
N ILE A 158 -10.23 9.25 1.94
CA ILE A 158 -9.84 7.86 2.16
C ILE A 158 -8.55 7.56 1.39
N ALA A 159 -8.47 7.94 0.11
CA ALA A 159 -7.29 7.76 -0.72
C ALA A 159 -6.05 8.43 -0.10
N ASN A 160 -6.17 9.66 0.40
CA ASN A 160 -5.06 10.36 1.08
C ASN A 160 -4.66 9.69 2.40
N LYS A 161 -5.63 9.20 3.18
CA LYS A 161 -5.33 8.42 4.38
C LYS A 161 -4.66 7.10 4.05
N PHE A 162 -5.08 6.45 2.97
CA PHE A 162 -4.49 5.22 2.47
C PHE A 162 -3.03 5.45 2.04
N ARG A 163 -2.77 6.50 1.23
CA ARG A 163 -1.41 6.92 0.85
C ARG A 163 -0.53 7.20 2.07
N GLN A 164 -1.08 7.83 3.11
CA GLN A 164 -0.34 8.05 4.37
C GLN A 164 0.05 6.74 5.07
N GLN A 165 -0.82 5.71 5.05
CA GLN A 165 -0.45 4.40 5.58
C GLN A 165 0.63 3.72 4.73
N LEU A 166 0.56 3.84 3.41
CA LEU A 166 1.56 3.29 2.50
C LEU A 166 2.92 4.00 2.53
N ALA A 167 2.98 5.21 3.09
CA ALA A 167 4.21 5.97 3.21
C ALA A 167 5.11 5.47 4.36
N ASP A 168 4.62 4.61 5.25
CA ASP A 168 5.42 4.01 6.31
C ASP A 168 6.07 2.70 5.82
N PRO A 169 7.38 2.71 5.51
CA PRO A 169 8.06 1.53 5.00
C PRO A 169 8.06 0.38 6.01
N VAL A 170 8.12 0.67 7.31
CA VAL A 170 8.15 -0.39 8.34
C VAL A 170 6.80 -1.07 8.43
N ALA A 171 5.70 -0.30 8.49
CA ALA A 171 4.36 -0.87 8.53
C ALA A 171 4.04 -1.72 7.29
N VAL A 172 4.44 -1.26 6.10
CA VAL A 172 4.22 -1.98 4.84
C VAL A 172 5.04 -3.28 4.80
N THR A 173 6.35 -3.18 5.08
CA THR A 173 7.28 -4.33 4.97
C THR A 173 7.02 -5.41 6.01
N THR A 174 6.61 -5.03 7.21
CA THR A 174 6.25 -5.97 8.29
C THR A 174 4.82 -6.50 8.18
N GLY A 175 4.01 -5.98 7.25
CA GLY A 175 2.58 -6.29 7.16
C GLY A 175 1.75 -5.72 8.32
N ALA A 176 2.29 -4.80 9.11
CA ALA A 176 1.63 -4.15 10.24
C ALA A 176 0.70 -3.00 9.83
N MET A 177 0.23 -2.98 8.58
CA MET A 177 -0.75 -1.98 8.14
C MET A 177 -2.11 -2.21 8.81
N PRO A 178 -2.90 -1.15 9.04
CA PRO A 178 -4.25 -1.30 9.56
C PRO A 178 -5.11 -2.19 8.65
N GLY A 179 -5.87 -3.12 9.24
CA GLY A 179 -6.68 -4.08 8.49
C GLY A 179 -7.68 -3.45 7.51
N TRP A 180 -8.17 -2.24 7.81
CA TRP A 180 -9.07 -1.51 6.92
C TRP A 180 -8.45 -1.22 5.55
N CYS A 181 -7.12 -1.09 5.43
CA CYS A 181 -6.45 -0.87 4.14
C CYS A 181 -6.68 -2.07 3.21
N HIS A 182 -6.54 -3.29 3.73
CA HIS A 182 -6.82 -4.50 2.96
C HIS A 182 -8.31 -4.61 2.62
N GLU A 183 -9.21 -4.30 3.55
CA GLU A 183 -10.64 -4.36 3.31
C GLU A 183 -11.11 -3.37 2.24
N VAL A 184 -10.63 -2.13 2.27
CA VAL A 184 -10.98 -1.13 1.25
C VAL A 184 -10.41 -1.52 -0.11
N ALA A 185 -9.15 -1.96 -0.18
CA ALA A 185 -8.54 -2.35 -1.45
C ALA A 185 -9.20 -3.56 -2.12
N THR A 186 -9.78 -4.48 -1.33
CA THR A 186 -10.39 -5.72 -1.84
C THR A 186 -11.91 -5.62 -2.02
N LYS A 187 -12.63 -5.09 -1.04
CA LYS A 187 -14.10 -5.02 -1.04
C LYS A 187 -14.63 -3.71 -1.63
N PHE A 188 -13.83 -2.65 -1.69
CA PHE A 188 -14.28 -1.34 -2.17
C PHE A 188 -13.23 -0.65 -3.06
N PRO A 189 -12.67 -1.34 -4.08
CA PRO A 189 -11.58 -0.79 -4.89
C PRO A 189 -11.97 0.49 -5.63
N VAL A 190 -13.25 0.65 -5.97
CA VAL A 190 -13.80 1.82 -6.69
C VAL A 190 -13.63 3.14 -5.90
N VAL A 191 -13.51 3.05 -4.57
CA VAL A 191 -13.30 4.23 -3.70
C VAL A 191 -11.88 4.79 -3.84
N LEU A 192 -10.94 3.98 -4.32
CA LEU A 192 -9.54 4.35 -4.48
C LEU A 192 -9.23 4.66 -5.96
N PRO A 193 -8.55 5.79 -6.22
CA PRO A 193 -8.08 6.07 -7.58
C PRO A 193 -7.05 5.01 -8.01
N LEU A 194 -6.89 4.84 -9.33
CA LEU A 194 -6.06 3.79 -9.91
C LEU A 194 -4.62 3.82 -9.40
N ASP A 195 -4.05 5.02 -9.25
CA ASP A 195 -2.67 5.21 -8.78
C ASP A 195 -2.46 4.67 -7.35
N VAL A 196 -3.45 4.84 -6.46
CA VAL A 196 -3.39 4.31 -5.09
C VAL A 196 -3.51 2.79 -5.08
N ARG A 197 -4.42 2.24 -5.89
CA ARG A 197 -4.55 0.79 -6.04
C ARG A 197 -3.26 0.18 -6.58
N TYR A 198 -2.68 0.81 -7.59
CA TYR A 198 -1.40 0.39 -8.16
C TYR A 198 -0.25 0.46 -7.16
N LEU A 199 -0.18 1.55 -6.37
CA LEU A 199 0.82 1.70 -5.31
C LEU A 199 0.66 0.61 -4.24
N PHE A 200 -0.56 0.37 -3.75
CA PHE A 200 -0.85 -0.69 -2.78
C PHE A 200 -0.42 -2.05 -3.30
N PHE A 201 -0.80 -2.38 -4.54
CA PHE A 201 -0.44 -3.63 -5.19
C PHE A 201 1.08 -3.79 -5.30
N THR A 202 1.79 -2.77 -5.78
CA THR A 202 3.25 -2.79 -5.94
C THR A 202 3.96 -3.03 -4.59
N LEU A 203 3.44 -2.45 -3.51
CA LEU A 203 4.04 -2.51 -2.19
C LEU A 203 3.68 -3.77 -1.39
N THR A 204 2.64 -4.52 -1.78
CA THR A 204 2.14 -5.66 -0.98
C THR A 204 2.12 -6.98 -1.72
N ALA A 205 1.93 -6.98 -3.04
CA ALA A 205 1.75 -8.21 -3.81
C ALA A 205 3.06 -8.95 -4.12
N PHE A 206 4.15 -8.22 -4.34
CA PHE A 206 5.39 -8.81 -4.85
C PHE A 206 6.42 -9.21 -3.78
N GLY A 207 6.04 -9.11 -2.50
CA GLY A 207 6.86 -9.49 -1.36
C GLY A 207 7.85 -8.42 -0.87
N LEU A 208 8.39 -8.68 0.33
CA LEU A 208 9.22 -7.77 1.11
C LEU A 208 10.37 -7.11 0.32
N ASP A 209 11.15 -7.91 -0.40
CA ASP A 209 12.36 -7.45 -1.08
C ASP A 209 12.05 -6.38 -2.12
N ARG A 210 10.94 -6.53 -2.84
CA ARG A 210 10.49 -5.56 -3.86
C ARG A 210 9.90 -4.31 -3.24
N SER A 211 9.16 -4.45 -2.14
CA SER A 211 8.64 -3.30 -1.38
C SER A 211 9.78 -2.45 -0.84
N VAL A 212 10.81 -3.09 -0.25
CA VAL A 212 12.03 -2.42 0.22
C VAL A 212 12.75 -1.73 -0.93
N ALA A 213 12.96 -2.41 -2.07
CA ALA A 213 13.60 -1.81 -3.24
C ALA A 213 12.81 -0.60 -3.79
N SER A 214 11.49 -0.65 -3.77
CA SER A 214 10.61 0.46 -4.15
C SER A 214 10.82 1.67 -3.24
N PHE A 215 10.82 1.47 -1.91
CA PHE A 215 11.09 2.54 -0.95
C PHE A 215 12.50 3.12 -1.08
N GLN A 216 13.52 2.27 -1.32
CA GLN A 216 14.88 2.76 -1.57
C GLN A 216 14.93 3.64 -2.82
N THR A 217 14.29 3.21 -3.92
CA THR A 217 14.23 3.97 -5.17
C THR A 217 13.52 5.31 -4.98
N GLN A 218 12.42 5.34 -4.22
CA GLN A 218 11.71 6.57 -3.88
C GLN A 218 12.57 7.50 -3.01
N HIS A 219 13.26 6.95 -2.02
CA HIS A 219 14.17 7.70 -1.15
C HIS A 219 15.35 8.28 -1.93
N ASP A 220 15.94 7.52 -2.86
CA ASP A 220 17.04 7.96 -3.71
C ASP A 220 16.65 9.09 -4.66
N ARG A 221 15.38 9.14 -5.08
CA ARG A 221 14.82 10.25 -5.87
C ARG A 221 14.43 11.46 -5.03
N SER A 222 14.43 11.36 -3.70
CA SER A 222 14.08 12.48 -2.82
C SER A 222 15.10 13.62 -2.96
N PRO A 223 14.65 14.90 -3.01
CA PRO A 223 15.55 16.05 -3.12
C PRO A 223 16.56 16.14 -1.96
N SER A 224 16.21 15.64 -0.76
CA SER A 224 17.13 15.58 0.37
C SER A 224 18.30 14.63 0.07
N ARG A 225 17.99 13.43 -0.45
CA ARG A 225 18.97 12.41 -0.79
C ARG A 225 19.82 12.86 -1.99
N VAL A 226 19.22 13.41 -3.03
CA VAL A 226 19.96 13.94 -4.19
C VAL A 226 20.97 15.00 -3.76
N ARG A 227 20.60 15.93 -2.87
CA ARG A 227 21.54 16.92 -2.31
C ARG A 227 22.63 16.28 -1.45
N GLN A 228 22.30 15.26 -0.68
CA GLN A 228 23.28 14.51 0.09
C GLN A 228 24.28 13.79 -0.83
N ARG A 229 23.84 13.18 -1.94
CA ARG A 229 24.73 12.59 -2.97
C ARG A 229 25.70 13.62 -3.53
N LEU A 230 25.19 14.78 -3.93
CA LEU A 230 25.99 15.85 -4.52
C LEU A 230 27.05 16.41 -3.56
N ASN A 231 26.78 16.37 -2.24
CA ASN A 231 27.67 16.87 -1.21
C ASN A 231 28.53 15.76 -0.57
N ALA A 232 28.33 14.49 -0.92
CA ALA A 232 29.08 13.37 -0.38
C ALA A 232 30.54 13.45 -0.82
N ARG A 233 31.47 13.40 0.13
CA ARG A 233 32.91 13.47 -0.14
C ARG A 233 33.54 12.08 -0.13
N THR A 234 32.86 11.12 0.48
CA THR A 234 33.29 9.73 0.57
C THR A 234 32.19 8.79 0.07
N ARG A 235 32.59 7.62 -0.43
CA ARG A 235 31.66 6.57 -0.88
C ARG A 235 30.80 6.04 0.27
N GLU A 236 31.29 6.10 1.50
CA GLU A 236 30.53 5.69 2.70
C GLU A 236 29.40 6.66 3.03
N GLU A 237 29.62 7.98 2.90
CA GLU A 237 28.56 8.99 3.01
C GLU A 237 27.51 8.89 1.90
N ASP A 238 27.91 8.37 0.73
CA ASP A 238 26.99 8.08 -0.36
C ASP A 238 26.20 6.78 -0.12
N VAL A 239 26.81 5.72 0.42
CA VAL A 239 26.14 4.40 0.54
C VAL A 239 25.35 4.26 1.86
N GLY A 240 25.57 5.13 2.84
CA GLY A 240 24.95 5.10 4.17
C GLY A 240 23.42 5.23 4.14
N GLY A 241 22.71 4.12 3.89
CA GLY A 241 21.25 4.03 3.91
C GLY A 241 20.62 3.06 2.92
N SER A 242 21.36 2.48 1.98
CA SER A 242 20.80 1.46 1.08
C SER A 242 20.82 0.08 1.75
N LEU A 243 19.64 -0.56 1.83
CA LEU A 243 19.47 -1.92 2.40
C LEU A 243 19.85 -3.03 1.39
N GLY A 244 20.69 -2.71 0.39
CA GLY A 244 21.06 -3.63 -0.69
C GLY A 244 20.10 -3.55 -1.88
N HIS A 245 20.52 -4.15 -3.01
CA HIS A 245 19.77 -4.15 -4.27
C HIS A 245 19.08 -5.49 -4.50
N LEU A 246 17.95 -5.45 -5.22
CA LEU A 246 17.30 -6.67 -5.69
C LEU A 246 18.27 -7.43 -6.61
N ARG A 247 18.48 -8.71 -6.35
CA ARG A 247 19.37 -9.55 -7.17
C ARG A 247 18.87 -9.53 -8.61
N GLN A 248 19.76 -9.22 -9.55
CA GLN A 248 19.47 -9.30 -10.98
C GLN A 248 19.89 -10.66 -11.53
N GLU A 249 19.11 -11.18 -12.47
CA GLU A 249 19.37 -12.41 -13.20
C GLU A 249 19.26 -12.13 -14.69
N LYS A 250 20.30 -12.49 -15.44
CA LYS A 250 20.37 -12.23 -16.87
C LYS A 250 19.91 -13.45 -17.65
N ALA A 251 19.07 -13.23 -18.66
CA ALA A 251 18.65 -14.24 -19.60
C ALA A 251 18.84 -13.76 -21.04
N ALA A 252 19.43 -14.62 -21.87
CA ALA A 252 19.51 -14.39 -23.30
C ALA A 252 18.29 -15.01 -23.99
N VAL A 253 17.68 -14.29 -24.92
CA VAL A 253 16.49 -14.75 -25.67
C VAL A 253 16.67 -14.50 -27.17
N ARG A 254 16.03 -15.34 -27.98
CA ARG A 254 15.99 -15.16 -29.44
C ARG A 254 14.92 -14.14 -29.83
N ARG A 255 15.21 -13.33 -30.84
CA ARG A 255 14.25 -12.44 -31.49
C ARG A 255 13.61 -13.14 -32.68
N GLY A 256 12.31 -12.89 -32.91
CA GLY A 256 11.59 -13.39 -34.09
C GLY A 256 11.04 -14.81 -33.89
N GLU A 257 11.31 -15.71 -34.85
CA GLU A 257 10.82 -17.09 -34.81
C GLU A 257 11.35 -17.82 -33.56
N GLY A 258 10.44 -18.45 -32.81
CA GLY A 258 10.76 -19.12 -31.55
C GLY A 258 10.84 -18.21 -30.32
N LEU A 259 10.45 -16.93 -30.41
CA LEU A 259 10.40 -16.01 -29.25
C LEU A 259 9.55 -16.58 -28.10
N LEU A 260 8.36 -17.13 -28.39
CA LEU A 260 7.47 -17.68 -27.36
C LEU A 260 8.06 -18.93 -26.67
N GLU A 261 8.78 -19.77 -27.42
CA GLU A 261 9.47 -20.94 -26.86
C GLU A 261 10.61 -20.49 -25.93
N SER A 262 11.44 -19.55 -26.40
CA SER A 262 12.52 -18.96 -25.60
C SER A 262 11.98 -18.26 -24.35
N ALA A 263 10.90 -17.49 -24.47
CA ALA A 263 10.22 -16.86 -23.34
C ALA A 263 9.69 -17.90 -22.34
N THR A 264 9.13 -19.01 -22.83
CA THR A 264 8.64 -20.10 -21.97
C THR A 264 9.78 -20.73 -21.19
N GLU A 265 10.93 -20.98 -21.81
CA GLU A 265 12.13 -21.51 -21.13
C GLU A 265 12.66 -20.55 -20.06
N VAL A 266 12.78 -19.25 -20.40
CA VAL A 266 13.20 -18.22 -19.45
C VAL A 266 12.24 -18.14 -18.27
N MET A 267 10.92 -18.15 -18.51
CA MET A 267 9.93 -18.09 -17.44
C MET A 267 9.97 -19.36 -16.57
N LYS A 268 10.12 -20.55 -17.15
CA LYS A 268 10.30 -21.80 -16.39
C LYS A 268 11.53 -21.75 -15.49
N ALA A 269 12.63 -21.18 -15.98
CA ALA A 269 13.87 -21.07 -15.22
C ALA A 269 13.81 -20.01 -14.11
N THR A 270 13.16 -18.87 -14.37
CA THR A 270 13.30 -17.65 -13.56
C THR A 270 12.07 -17.27 -12.73
N ALA A 271 10.85 -17.65 -13.15
CA ALA A 271 9.61 -17.16 -12.53
C ALA A 271 9.45 -17.54 -11.04
N GLY A 272 10.02 -18.66 -10.61
CA GLY A 272 10.01 -19.08 -9.20
C GLY A 272 11.00 -18.32 -8.31
N ARG A 273 11.90 -17.52 -8.89
CA ARG A 273 12.94 -16.79 -8.16
C ARG A 273 12.50 -15.35 -7.92
N LYS A 274 12.88 -14.80 -6.76
CA LYS A 274 12.59 -13.39 -6.42
C LYS A 274 13.55 -12.40 -7.10
N ALA A 275 14.41 -12.85 -8.00
CA ALA A 275 15.33 -11.99 -8.72
C ALA A 275 14.60 -11.09 -9.73
N GLN A 276 15.21 -9.96 -10.08
CA GLN A 276 14.78 -9.14 -11.19
C GLN A 276 15.39 -9.70 -12.48
N LEU A 277 14.53 -10.08 -13.43
CA LEU A 277 14.96 -10.53 -14.74
C LEU A 277 15.47 -9.34 -15.56
N GLU A 278 16.65 -9.48 -16.14
CA GLU A 278 17.22 -8.60 -17.14
C GLU A 278 17.43 -9.41 -18.43
N VAL A 279 16.80 -8.97 -19.51
CA VAL A 279 16.82 -9.70 -20.79
C VAL A 279 17.81 -9.05 -21.74
N THR A 280 18.52 -9.89 -22.49
CA THR A 280 19.36 -9.50 -23.63
C THR A 280 18.96 -10.34 -24.84
N PHE A 281 18.91 -9.74 -26.02
CA PHE A 281 18.69 -10.51 -27.25
C PHE A 281 19.99 -11.15 -27.75
N GLU A 282 19.92 -12.41 -28.17
CA GLU A 282 21.07 -13.13 -28.72
C GLU A 282 21.65 -12.39 -29.93
N GLY A 283 22.95 -12.06 -29.87
CA GLY A 283 23.65 -11.36 -30.96
C GLY A 283 23.44 -9.84 -31.01
N GLU A 284 22.74 -9.25 -30.03
CA GLU A 284 22.55 -7.80 -29.92
C GLU A 284 23.31 -7.22 -28.71
N GLU A 285 23.86 -6.01 -28.83
CA GLU A 285 24.61 -5.33 -27.76
C GLU A 285 23.72 -4.57 -26.76
N GLY A 286 22.40 -4.71 -26.84
CA GLY A 286 21.45 -4.03 -25.96
C GLY A 286 21.30 -4.68 -24.58
N HIS A 287 21.27 -3.87 -23.52
CA HIS A 287 20.98 -4.33 -22.14
C HIS A 287 20.10 -3.34 -21.35
N GLY A 288 19.65 -3.76 -20.16
CA GLY A 288 18.88 -2.93 -19.23
C GLY A 288 17.35 -3.00 -19.37
N SER A 289 16.67 -2.07 -18.69
CA SER A 289 15.20 -2.07 -18.59
C SER A 289 14.49 -1.79 -19.92
N GLY A 290 15.11 -1.03 -20.83
CA GLY A 290 14.55 -0.77 -22.16
C GLY A 290 14.38 -2.05 -22.97
N VAL A 291 15.46 -2.84 -23.08
CA VAL A 291 15.47 -4.13 -23.78
C VAL A 291 14.55 -5.15 -23.08
N THR A 292 14.53 -5.14 -21.75
CA THR A 292 13.63 -6.01 -20.98
C THR A 292 12.15 -5.66 -21.20
N ASN A 293 11.81 -4.37 -21.27
CA ASN A 293 10.45 -3.93 -21.59
C ASN A 293 10.08 -4.28 -23.03
N GLU A 294 11.00 -4.12 -23.97
CA GLU A 294 10.81 -4.53 -25.36
C GLU A 294 10.52 -6.03 -25.46
N PHE A 295 11.27 -6.87 -24.75
CA PHE A 295 10.99 -8.30 -24.65
C PHE A 295 9.57 -8.58 -24.19
N TYR A 296 9.10 -7.96 -23.10
CA TYR A 296 7.72 -8.16 -22.64
C TYR A 296 6.68 -7.66 -23.65
N SER A 297 6.95 -6.57 -24.37
CA SER A 297 6.07 -6.09 -25.44
C SER A 297 5.97 -7.10 -26.59
N LEU A 298 7.11 -7.60 -27.09
CA LEU A 298 7.15 -8.57 -28.18
C LEU A 298 6.50 -9.90 -27.79
N VAL A 299 6.72 -10.38 -26.56
CA VAL A 299 6.04 -11.59 -26.05
C VAL A 299 4.54 -11.35 -25.94
N SER A 300 4.11 -10.17 -25.47
CA SER A 300 2.68 -9.83 -25.38
C SER A 300 2.02 -9.78 -26.75
N GLU A 301 2.71 -9.24 -27.76
CA GLU A 301 2.26 -9.22 -29.16
C GLU A 301 2.17 -10.65 -29.73
N ALA A 302 3.23 -11.45 -29.56
CA ALA A 302 3.24 -12.83 -30.03
C ALA A 302 2.15 -13.68 -29.37
N LEU A 303 1.85 -13.47 -28.08
CA LEU A 303 0.76 -14.16 -27.38
C LEU A 303 -0.62 -13.79 -27.91
N GLN A 304 -0.80 -12.62 -28.54
CA GLN A 304 -2.05 -12.21 -29.18
C GLN A 304 -2.23 -12.81 -30.58
N GLY A 305 -1.26 -13.57 -31.08
CA GLY A 305 -1.34 -14.28 -32.35
C GLY A 305 -2.49 -15.28 -32.40
N LYS A 306 -3.22 -15.31 -33.53
CA LYS A 306 -4.34 -16.23 -33.76
C LYS A 306 -3.91 -17.70 -33.74
N ASP A 307 -2.68 -17.97 -34.18
CA ASP A 307 -2.02 -19.27 -34.21
C ASP A 307 -1.80 -19.86 -32.81
N VAL A 308 -1.70 -19.03 -31.78
CA VAL A 308 -1.55 -19.47 -30.38
C VAL A 308 -2.88 -20.00 -29.81
N GLY A 309 -4.03 -19.57 -30.35
CA GLY A 309 -5.34 -20.07 -29.96
C GLY A 309 -5.77 -19.75 -28.52
N MET A 310 -5.19 -18.70 -27.91
CA MET A 310 -5.47 -18.31 -26.52
C MET A 310 -6.62 -17.31 -26.37
N TRP A 311 -6.99 -16.60 -27.44
CA TRP A 311 -7.95 -15.49 -27.41
C TRP A 311 -9.15 -15.76 -28.32
N LEU A 312 -10.32 -15.27 -27.91
CA LEU A 312 -11.48 -15.21 -28.77
C LEU A 312 -11.23 -14.16 -29.84
N CYS A 313 -11.27 -14.57 -31.11
CA CYS A 313 -11.21 -13.65 -32.24
C CYS A 313 -12.65 -13.38 -32.69
N ASP A 314 -13.02 -12.11 -32.87
CA ASP A 314 -14.30 -11.69 -33.45
C ASP A 314 -14.38 -11.97 -34.96
N ASP A 315 -13.77 -13.07 -35.40
CA ASP A 315 -13.86 -13.52 -36.77
C ASP A 315 -15.30 -13.95 -37.00
N VAL A 316 -16.07 -13.08 -37.65
CA VAL A 316 -17.42 -13.36 -38.11
C VAL A 316 -17.32 -14.63 -38.97
N VAL A 317 -17.82 -15.75 -38.44
CA VAL A 317 -17.93 -17.01 -39.18
C VAL A 317 -18.97 -16.77 -40.28
N GLY A 318 -18.52 -16.25 -41.41
CA GLY A 318 -19.39 -15.67 -42.43
C GLY A 318 -18.69 -15.48 -43.76
N SER A 319 -18.21 -16.59 -44.34
CA SER A 319 -18.26 -16.90 -45.79
C SER A 319 -17.16 -17.87 -46.24
N ASP A 320 -17.03 -19.02 -45.55
CA ASP A 320 -16.52 -20.20 -46.24
C ASP A 320 -17.64 -20.77 -47.13
N SER A 321 -17.86 -20.14 -48.28
CA SER A 321 -18.41 -20.83 -49.44
C SER A 321 -17.40 -20.79 -50.58
N SER A 322 -16.66 -21.89 -50.68
CA SER A 322 -16.09 -22.47 -51.90
C SER A 322 -15.13 -21.63 -52.74
N SER A 323 -13.83 -21.87 -52.55
CA SER A 323 -12.95 -22.12 -53.71
C SER A 323 -11.80 -23.05 -53.32
N ALA A 324 -12.13 -24.28 -52.93
CA ALA A 324 -11.16 -25.37 -52.93
C ALA A 324 -11.00 -25.92 -54.35
N LYS A 325 -9.75 -25.94 -54.82
CA LYS A 325 -9.16 -26.79 -55.86
C LYS A 325 -9.76 -26.78 -57.27
N LYS A 326 -8.95 -26.30 -58.21
CA LYS A 326 -8.78 -26.98 -59.50
C LYS A 326 -7.31 -27.21 -59.79
N ASP A 327 -6.84 -28.41 -59.48
CA ASP A 327 -5.61 -28.99 -59.99
C ASP A 327 -5.64 -29.02 -61.53
N GLY A 328 -4.53 -28.62 -62.15
CA GLY A 328 -4.35 -28.60 -63.60
C GLY A 328 -2.87 -28.79 -63.98
N LYS A 329 -2.43 -30.04 -63.94
CA LYS A 329 -1.09 -30.52 -64.31
C LYS A 329 -0.89 -30.54 -65.84
N LYS A 330 0.13 -29.85 -66.36
CA LYS A 330 0.88 -30.08 -67.63
C LYS A 330 1.98 -29.00 -67.73
N ALA A 331 3.16 -29.18 -68.29
CA ALA A 331 4.08 -30.27 -68.60
C ALA A 331 5.40 -29.54 -68.98
N ALA A 332 6.54 -30.18 -68.76
CA ALA A 332 7.86 -29.67 -69.12
C ALA A 332 8.02 -29.37 -70.63
N GLY A 333 8.91 -28.45 -71.00
CA GLY A 333 9.48 -28.41 -72.35
C GLY A 333 10.06 -27.08 -72.83
N ALA A 334 11.40 -26.98 -72.75
CA ALA A 334 12.32 -26.45 -73.77
C ALA A 334 12.35 -24.96 -74.16
N ALA A 335 13.59 -24.43 -74.14
CA ALA A 335 14.23 -23.44 -75.04
C ALA A 335 13.48 -22.11 -75.29
N ARG A 336 14.10 -20.95 -75.12
CA ARG A 336 15.40 -20.52 -75.67
C ARG A 336 15.78 -19.17 -75.03
#